data_AF-A0AAW4P608-F1
#
_entry.id   AF-A0AAW4P608-F1
#
_cell.length_a   1.000
_cell.length_b   1.000
_cell.length_c   1.000
_cell.angle_alpha   90.00
_cell.angle_beta   90.00
_cell.angle_gamma   90.00
#
_symmetry.space_group_name_H-M   'P 1'
#
loop_
_entity.id
_entity.type
_entity.pdbx_description
1 polymer ?
#
loop_
_entity_poly.entity_id
_entity_poly.type
_entity_poly.pdbx_seq_one_letter_code
_entity_poly.pdbx_strand_id
1 'polypeptide(L)'
;MQFTVYGNTGKSVVYPLLLDVTSDIIGQLNRRIVIPLLPIEKYPAGRRPDRLVPVVRLTDGKEYAVMTHELASIPVQALGAVFCDASRYRIQVKAAIDFLIDGF
;
A
#
# COMPACT_ATOMS: atom_id res chain seq x y z
N MET A 1 11.66 1.61 3.97
CA MET A 1 11.63 0.73 5.16
C MET A 1 10.28 0.04 5.12
N GLN A 2 10.18 -1.19 5.62
CA GLN A 2 8.92 -1.91 5.56
C GLN A 2 7.81 -1.11 6.27
N PHE A 3 6.63 -1.02 5.63
CA PHE A 3 5.46 -0.24 6.04
C PHE A 3 5.61 1.28 6.02
N THR A 4 6.62 1.80 5.33
CA THR A 4 6.66 3.23 4.99
C THR A 4 5.74 3.54 3.81
N VAL A 5 5.00 4.64 3.92
CA VAL A 5 4.20 5.19 2.82
C VAL A 5 5.02 6.26 2.09
N TYR A 6 5.04 6.17 0.77
CA TYR A 6 5.73 7.10 -0.11
C TYR A 6 4.73 7.78 -1.06
N GLY A 7 5.07 8.96 -1.55
CA GLY A 7 4.40 9.54 -2.72
C GLY A 7 4.58 8.66 -3.96
N ASN A 8 3.56 8.56 -4.80
CA ASN A 8 3.67 7.91 -6.11
C ASN A 8 4.18 8.93 -7.15
N THR A 9 5.35 8.69 -7.74
CA THR A 9 5.89 9.54 -8.83
C THR A 9 5.51 9.03 -10.22
N GLY A 10 4.80 7.90 -10.30
CA GLY A 10 4.27 7.37 -11.54
C GLY A 10 3.17 8.23 -12.14
N LYS A 11 2.75 7.88 -13.36
CA LYS A 11 1.72 8.63 -14.11
C LYS A 11 0.30 8.48 -13.57
N SER A 12 0.06 7.53 -12.65
CA SER A 12 -1.28 7.27 -12.11
C SER A 12 -1.64 8.27 -11.02
N VAL A 13 -2.48 9.23 -11.36
CA VAL A 13 -3.07 10.19 -10.41
C VAL A 13 -4.12 9.55 -9.49
N VAL A 14 -4.55 8.33 -9.82
CA VAL A 14 -5.56 7.57 -9.06
C VAL A 14 -4.96 7.05 -7.75
N TYR A 15 -3.69 6.67 -7.76
CA TYR A 15 -2.96 6.15 -6.61
C TYR A 15 -1.87 7.12 -6.16
N PRO A 16 -2.20 8.17 -5.37
CA PRO A 16 -1.23 9.20 -4.99
C PRO A 16 -0.13 8.69 -4.05
N LEU A 17 -0.35 7.57 -3.35
CA LEU A 17 0.56 7.04 -2.36
C LEU A 17 0.81 5.53 -2.58
N LEU A 18 1.98 5.07 -2.15
CA LEU A 18 2.43 3.69 -2.24
C LEU A 18 2.91 3.21 -0.86
N LEU A 19 2.42 2.05 -0.42
CA LEU A 19 2.85 1.40 0.82
C LEU A 19 3.93 0.35 0.52
N ASP A 20 5.15 0.53 1.02
CA ASP A 20 6.21 -0.49 0.94
C ASP A 20 5.89 -1.65 1.90
N VAL A 21 5.86 -2.88 1.39
CA VAL A 21 5.64 -4.10 2.20
C VAL A 21 6.85 -5.04 2.19
N THR A 22 7.92 -4.66 1.51
CA THR A 22 9.16 -5.44 1.39
C THR A 22 9.83 -5.57 2.75
N SER A 23 10.11 -6.80 3.18
CA SER A 23 10.89 -7.05 4.39
C SER A 23 12.26 -6.40 4.31
N ASP A 24 12.69 -5.73 5.37
CA ASP A 24 14.02 -5.14 5.46
C ASP A 24 15.14 -6.20 5.55
N ILE A 25 14.81 -7.48 5.77
CA ILE A 25 15.75 -8.62 5.68
C ILE A 25 16.21 -8.83 4.23
N ILE A 26 15.37 -8.48 3.25
CA ILE A 26 15.67 -8.61 1.81
C ILE A 26 16.61 -7.46 1.38
N GLY A 27 17.75 -7.32 2.08
CA GLY A 27 18.86 -6.40 1.84
C GLY A 27 18.56 -5.06 1.17
N GLN A 28 19.52 -4.57 0.37
CA GLN A 28 19.31 -3.40 -0.50
C GLN A 28 19.05 -3.87 -1.93
N LEU A 29 17.84 -4.35 -2.20
CA LEU A 29 17.37 -4.46 -3.57
C LEU A 29 17.05 -3.07 -4.12
N ASN A 30 17.38 -2.82 -5.38
CA ASN A 30 16.97 -1.62 -6.12
C ASN A 30 15.45 -1.60 -6.44
N ARG A 31 14.67 -2.47 -5.80
CA ARG A 31 13.23 -2.62 -5.99
C ARG A 31 12.52 -2.77 -4.65
N ARG A 32 11.26 -2.34 -4.61
CA ARG A 32 10.34 -2.56 -3.50
C ARG A 32 9.05 -3.19 -4.01
N ILE A 33 8.51 -4.14 -3.25
CA ILE A 33 7.12 -4.58 -3.39
C ILE A 33 6.26 -3.54 -2.67
N VAL A 34 5.32 -2.96 -3.40
CA VAL A 34 4.43 -1.92 -2.90
C VAL A 34 2.98 -2.29 -3.14
N ILE A 35 2.11 -1.70 -2.33
CA ILE A 35 0.66 -1.72 -2.55
C ILE A 35 0.18 -0.29 -2.78
N PRO A 36 -0.51 0.01 -3.89
CA PRO A 36 -1.09 1.33 -4.12
C PRO A 36 -2.18 1.68 -3.11
N LEU A 37 -2.21 2.95 -2.71
CA LEU A 37 -3.21 3.49 -1.81
C LEU A 37 -4.17 4.42 -2.58
N LEU A 38 -5.46 4.09 -2.55
CA LEU A 38 -6.53 4.86 -3.18
C LEU A 38 -7.26 5.66 -2.08
N PRO A 39 -7.36 7.00 -2.17
CA PRO A 39 -8.21 7.77 -1.26
C PRO A 39 -9.62 7.18 -1.24
N ILE A 40 -10.16 6.93 -0.04
CA ILE A 40 -11.40 6.16 0.10
C ILE A 40 -12.59 6.84 -0.59
N GLU A 41 -12.58 8.18 -0.65
CA GLU A 41 -13.59 8.99 -1.34
C GLU A 41 -13.62 8.78 -2.86
N LYS A 42 -12.56 8.19 -3.44
CA LYS A 42 -12.46 7.84 -4.87
C LYS A 42 -12.71 6.35 -5.13
N TYR A 43 -13.01 5.56 -4.09
CA TYR A 43 -13.28 4.14 -4.26
C TYR A 43 -14.54 3.93 -5.12
N PRO A 44 -14.54 3.02 -6.10
CA PRO A 44 -15.69 2.78 -6.97
C PRO A 44 -16.97 2.46 -6.18
N ALA A 45 -18.12 2.88 -6.70
CA ALA A 45 -19.41 2.57 -6.09
C ALA A 45 -19.59 1.04 -5.96
N GLY A 46 -19.92 0.57 -4.75
CA GLY A 46 -20.13 -0.85 -4.47
C GLY A 46 -19.58 -1.28 -3.10
N ARG A 47 -19.76 -2.56 -2.77
CA ARG A 47 -19.22 -3.14 -1.55
C ARG A 47 -17.73 -3.49 -1.75
N ARG A 48 -16.86 -2.83 -0.99
CA ARG A 48 -15.43 -3.16 -0.92
C ARG A 48 -15.23 -4.51 -0.22
N PRO A 49 -14.39 -5.42 -0.73
CA PRO A 49 -14.05 -6.65 -0.02
C PRO A 49 -13.08 -6.32 1.13
N ASP A 50 -13.63 -6.06 2.32
CA ASP A 50 -12.88 -5.50 3.46
C ASP A 50 -11.61 -6.29 3.85
N ARG A 51 -11.65 -7.62 3.72
CA ARG A 51 -10.51 -8.51 4.00
C ARG A 51 -9.37 -8.33 3.00
N LEU A 52 -9.70 -8.14 1.72
CA LEU A 52 -8.72 -8.00 0.64
C LEU A 52 -8.23 -6.57 0.50
N VAL A 53 -9.12 -5.60 0.70
CA VAL A 53 -8.82 -4.17 0.50
C VAL A 53 -9.09 -3.45 1.82
N PRO A 54 -8.22 -3.58 2.84
CA PRO A 54 -8.42 -2.90 4.11
C PRO A 54 -8.32 -1.38 3.96
N VAL A 55 -8.90 -0.65 4.91
CA VAL A 55 -8.77 0.81 5.01
C VAL A 55 -7.80 1.17 6.12
N VAL A 56 -6.92 2.13 5.81
CA VAL A 56 -5.95 2.70 6.74
C VAL A 56 -6.13 4.21 6.81
N ARG A 57 -5.98 4.78 8.01
CA ARG A 57 -5.96 6.23 8.23
C ARG A 57 -4.52 6.73 8.38
N LEU A 58 -4.12 7.67 7.53
CA LEU A 58 -2.76 8.21 7.50
C LEU A 58 -2.63 9.51 8.33
N THR A 59 -1.44 10.07 8.37
CA THR A 59 -1.07 11.25 9.21
C THR A 59 -1.72 12.55 8.77
N ASP A 60 -2.21 12.65 7.53
CA ASP A 60 -3.04 13.76 7.04
C ASP A 60 -4.51 13.66 7.50
N GLY A 61 -4.83 12.64 8.29
CA GLY A 61 -6.16 12.41 8.81
C GLY A 61 -7.13 11.78 7.81
N LYS A 62 -6.70 11.47 6.58
CA LYS A 62 -7.52 10.85 5.53
C LYS A 62 -7.43 9.33 5.54
N GLU A 63 -8.44 8.71 4.95
CA GLU A 63 -8.55 7.26 4.81
C GLU A 63 -8.20 6.81 3.40
N TYR A 64 -7.50 5.69 3.32
CA TYR A 64 -7.03 5.11 2.08
C TYR A 64 -7.37 3.62 2.05
N ALA A 65 -7.94 3.19 0.93
CA ALA A 65 -8.06 1.78 0.59
C ALA A 65 -6.68 1.25 0.17
N VAL A 66 -6.23 0.19 0.84
CA VAL A 66 -5.01 -0.55 0.50
C VAL A 66 -5.38 -1.52 -0.61
N MET A 67 -5.05 -1.17 -1.85
CA MET A 67 -5.46 -1.92 -3.05
C MET A 67 -4.61 -3.19 -3.21
N THR A 68 -4.72 -4.15 -2.29
CA THR A 68 -3.82 -5.31 -2.19
C THR A 68 -3.69 -6.11 -3.48
N HIS A 69 -4.75 -6.20 -4.28
CA HIS A 69 -4.73 -6.90 -5.58
C HIS A 69 -3.90 -6.17 -6.65
N GLU A 70 -3.54 -4.91 -6.45
CA GLU A 70 -2.66 -4.09 -7.29
C GLU A 70 -1.20 -4.14 -6.80
N LEU A 71 -0.86 -5.09 -5.92
CA LEU A 71 0.50 -5.29 -5.41
C LEU A 71 1.48 -5.48 -6.58
N ALA A 72 2.58 -4.73 -6.54
CA ALA A 72 3.58 -4.75 -7.61
C ALA A 72 5.00 -4.54 -7.09
N SER A 73 5.98 -5.09 -7.79
CA SER A 73 7.38 -4.73 -7.60
C SER A 73 7.75 -3.53 -8.47
N ILE A 74 8.30 -2.47 -7.88
CA ILE A 74 8.73 -1.25 -8.59
C ILE A 74 10.20 -0.90 -8.28
N PRO A 75 10.92 -0.18 -9.16
CA PRO A 75 12.22 0.38 -8.85
C PRO A 75 12.14 1.40 -7.70
N VAL A 76 13.18 1.49 -6.85
CA VAL A 76 13.24 2.49 -5.77
C VAL A 76 13.15 3.92 -6.31
N GLN A 77 13.65 4.17 -7.52
CA GLN A 77 13.59 5.48 -8.18
C GLN A 77 12.17 5.94 -8.52
N ALA A 78 11.19 5.02 -8.52
CA ALA A 78 9.77 5.33 -8.71
C ALA A 78 9.04 5.64 -7.39
N LEU A 79 9.74 5.56 -6.24
CA LEU A 79 9.21 6.04 -4.96
C LEU A 79 9.47 7.54 -4.82
N GLY A 80 8.44 8.27 -4.44
CA GLY A 80 8.54 9.69 -4.11
C GLY A 80 9.04 9.93 -2.70
N ALA A 81 8.79 11.14 -2.21
CA ALA A 81 9.11 11.50 -0.83
C ALA A 81 8.39 10.57 0.17
N VAL A 82 9.05 10.33 1.30
CA VAL A 82 8.42 9.66 2.45
C VAL A 82 7.24 10.52 2.91
N PHE A 83 6.07 9.90 3.01
CA PHE A 83 4.86 10.53 3.50
C PHE A 83 4.66 10.27 4.99
N CYS A 84 4.65 9.00 5.42
CA CYS A 84 4.56 8.63 6.83
C CYS A 84 4.91 7.15 7.09
N ASP A 85 4.98 6.78 8.37
CA ASP A 85 5.02 5.38 8.80
C ASP A 85 3.60 4.81 8.99
N ALA A 86 3.37 3.61 8.46
CA ALA A 86 2.11 2.87 8.56
C ALA A 86 2.29 1.51 9.27
N SER A 87 3.37 1.33 10.03
CA SER A 87 3.70 0.06 10.70
C SER A 87 2.62 -0.44 11.66
N ARG A 88 1.81 0.46 12.23
CA ARG A 88 0.62 0.12 13.05
C ARG A 88 -0.40 -0.76 12.32
N TYR A 89 -0.45 -0.70 10.99
CA TYR A 89 -1.36 -1.50 10.16
C TYR A 89 -0.73 -2.83 9.69
N ARG A 90 0.47 -3.18 10.18
CA ARG A 90 1.21 -4.40 9.79
C ARG A 90 0.35 -5.65 9.80
N ILE A 91 -0.40 -5.90 10.87
CA ILE A 91 -1.22 -7.12 11.00
C ILE A 91 -2.31 -7.15 9.93
N GLN A 92 -3.01 -6.03 9.74
CA GLN A 92 -4.11 -5.89 8.78
C GLN A 92 -3.62 -6.03 7.33
N VAL A 93 -2.50 -5.41 6.99
CA VAL A 93 -1.92 -5.48 5.64
C VAL A 93 -1.39 -6.88 5.34
N LYS A 94 -0.71 -7.53 6.30
CA LYS A 94 -0.28 -8.93 6.14
C LYS A 94 -1.46 -9.86 5.91
N ALA A 95 -2.52 -9.75 6.73
CA ALA A 95 -3.71 -10.58 6.57
C ALA A 95 -4.37 -10.39 5.20
N ALA A 96 -4.32 -9.19 4.62
CA ALA A 96 -4.84 -8.95 3.27
C ALA A 96 -3.96 -9.57 2.18
N ILE A 97 -2.63 -9.54 2.33
CA ILE A 97 -1.69 -10.22 1.42
C ILE A 97 -1.86 -11.74 1.51
N ASP A 98 -1.94 -12.27 2.73
CA ASP A 98 -2.19 -13.69 2.98
C ASP A 98 -3.53 -14.09 2.34
N PHE A 99 -4.58 -13.29 2.52
CA PHE A 99 -5.88 -13.53 1.87
C PHE A 99 -5.84 -13.43 0.34
N LEU A 100 -5.02 -12.55 -0.24
CA LEU A 100 -4.83 -12.49 -1.70
C LEU A 100 -4.23 -13.80 -2.25
N ILE A 101 -3.35 -14.45 -1.48
CA ILE A 101 -2.62 -15.65 -1.91
C ILE A 101 -3.42 -16.92 -1.58
N ASP A 102 -3.93 -17.04 -0.36
CA ASP A 102 -4.53 -18.26 0.16
C ASP A 102 -6.06 -18.27 0.09
N GLY A 103 -6.72 -17.10 0.09
CA GLY A 103 -8.17 -16.96 -0.14
C GLY A 103 -9.09 -17.28 1.04
N PHE A 104 -8.58 -17.67 2.22
CA PHE A 104 -9.40 -17.99 3.40
C PHE A 104 -8.98 -17.28 4.69
#